data_AF-A0A6N6W3J0-F1
#
_entry.id   AF-A0A6N6W3J0-F1
#
_cell.length_a   1.000
_cell.length_b   1.000
_cell.length_c   1.000
_cell.angle_alpha   90.00
_cell.angle_beta   90.00
_cell.angle_gamma   90.00
#
_symmetry.space_group_name_H-M   'P 1'
#
loop_
_entity.id
_entity.type
_entity.pdbx_description
1 polymer ?
#
loop_
_entity_poly.entity_id
_entity_poly.type
_entity_poly.pdbx_seq_one_letter_code
_entity_poly.pdbx_strand_id
1 'polypeptide(L)'
;MKQHLFLTGRLIAATTALAFLAGCTTFSKDGGFDTVSTTASQRLGKDAVLVRTDEDRNAVAKRTQELLSRPLGMDDAIQIALLNNRGLQASYSELGIAEADLVQAGRLPNPGFTFSRTHGGNDLSISRTFTLGLLNMLTLPLSTRIESRRFEQTRLLAADAML
;
A
#
# COMPACT_ATOMS: atom_id res chain seq x y z
N MET A 1 -49.27 -12.16 -0.15
CA MET A 1 -48.72 -10.82 -0.50
C MET A 1 -47.73 -10.25 0.52
N LYS A 2 -47.92 -10.38 1.85
CA LYS A 2 -47.00 -9.82 2.86
C LYS A 2 -45.59 -10.43 2.87
N GLN A 3 -45.44 -11.73 2.60
CA GLN A 3 -44.13 -12.41 2.63
C GLN A 3 -43.15 -11.94 1.53
N HIS A 4 -43.64 -11.63 0.33
CA HIS A 4 -42.79 -11.13 -0.77
C HIS A 4 -42.24 -9.73 -0.50
N LEU A 5 -42.97 -8.90 0.26
CA LEU A 5 -42.57 -7.54 0.64
C LEU A 5 -41.44 -7.53 1.68
N PHE A 6 -41.47 -8.49 2.62
CA PHE A 6 -40.39 -8.65 3.61
C PHE A 6 -39.11 -9.24 3.00
N LEU A 7 -39.23 -10.12 2.00
CA LEU A 7 -38.08 -10.73 1.32
C LEU A 7 -37.34 -9.72 0.43
N THR A 8 -38.08 -8.86 -0.27
CA THR A 8 -37.52 -7.76 -1.08
C THR A 8 -36.86 -6.69 -0.21
N GLY A 9 -37.44 -6.32 0.94
CA GLY A 9 -36.83 -5.36 1.87
C GLY A 9 -35.48 -5.83 2.45
N ARG A 10 -35.36 -7.13 2.79
CA ARG A 10 -34.10 -7.72 3.26
C ARG A 10 -33.03 -7.76 2.16
N LEU A 11 -33.43 -8.06 0.93
CA LEU A 11 -32.53 -8.03 -0.23
C LEU A 11 -32.00 -6.62 -0.51
N ILE A 12 -32.85 -5.59 -0.43
CA ILE A 12 -32.44 -4.19 -0.63
C ILE A 12 -31.49 -3.73 0.49
N ALA A 13 -31.78 -4.07 1.75
CA ALA A 13 -30.89 -3.75 2.86
C ALA A 13 -29.51 -4.44 2.73
N ALA A 14 -29.51 -5.71 2.30
CA ALA A 14 -28.28 -6.46 2.09
C ALA A 14 -27.45 -5.89 0.93
N THR A 15 -28.06 -5.55 -0.22
CA THR A 15 -27.35 -4.95 -1.36
C THR A 15 -26.82 -3.55 -1.03
N THR A 16 -27.57 -2.76 -0.26
CA THR A 16 -27.11 -1.43 0.20
C THR A 16 -25.92 -1.56 1.15
N ALA A 17 -25.96 -2.51 2.10
CA ALA A 17 -24.84 -2.78 3.00
C ALA A 17 -23.59 -3.26 2.25
N LEU A 18 -23.76 -4.15 1.25
CA LEU A 18 -22.68 -4.62 0.37
C LEU A 18 -22.07 -3.48 -0.46
N ALA A 19 -22.89 -2.53 -0.93
CA ALA A 19 -22.41 -1.36 -1.67
C ALA A 19 -21.55 -0.42 -0.79
N PHE A 20 -21.88 -0.25 0.50
CA PHE A 20 -21.06 0.54 1.42
C PHE A 20 -19.72 -0.12 1.76
N LEU A 21 -19.64 -1.46 1.74
CA LEU A 21 -18.39 -2.18 1.99
C LEU A 21 -17.43 -2.18 0.78
N ALA A 22 -17.93 -1.90 -0.43
CA ALA A 22 -17.11 -1.86 -1.65
C ALA A 22 -16.13 -0.65 -1.70
N GLY A 23 -16.31 0.36 -0.84
CA GLY A 23 -15.43 1.55 -0.80
C GLY A 23 -14.04 1.31 -0.17
N CYS A 24 -13.81 0.16 0.48
CA CYS A 24 -12.57 -0.11 1.21
C CYS A 24 -11.37 -0.51 0.32
N THR A 25 -11.53 -0.65 -1.00
CA THR A 25 -10.47 -1.09 -1.92
C THR A 25 -9.81 0.05 -2.71
N THR A 26 -10.06 1.32 -2.34
CA THR A 26 -9.64 2.49 -3.12
C THR A 26 -8.13 2.76 -3.19
N PHE A 27 -7.28 1.94 -2.55
CA PHE A 27 -5.82 2.14 -2.52
C PHE A 27 -5.08 0.99 -3.21
N SER A 28 -3.96 1.31 -3.86
CA SER A 28 -3.09 0.36 -4.56
C SER A 28 -2.61 -0.74 -3.60
N LYS A 29 -2.82 -2.00 -4.01
CA LYS A 29 -2.44 -3.19 -3.21
C LYS A 29 -0.93 -3.46 -3.24
N ASP A 30 -0.27 -2.97 -4.27
CA ASP A 30 1.13 -3.18 -4.61
C ASP A 30 2.05 -2.03 -4.15
N GLY A 31 1.49 -0.93 -3.64
CA GLY A 31 2.27 0.19 -3.12
C GLY A 31 2.82 1.12 -4.21
N GLY A 32 2.11 1.25 -5.34
CA GLY A 32 2.51 2.09 -6.47
C GLY A 32 3.55 1.45 -7.43
N PHE A 33 3.94 0.19 -7.18
CA PHE A 33 4.94 -0.53 -7.98
C PHE A 33 4.49 -0.78 -9.43
N ASP A 34 3.19 -0.93 -9.69
CA ASP A 34 2.62 -1.21 -11.02
C ASP A 34 2.99 -0.13 -12.06
N THR A 35 3.10 1.12 -11.61
CA THR A 35 3.52 2.24 -12.47
C THR A 35 4.99 2.12 -12.88
N VAL A 36 5.82 1.61 -11.98
CA VAL A 36 7.26 1.41 -12.17
C VAL A 36 7.52 0.14 -12.97
N SER A 37 6.79 -0.95 -12.74
CA SER A 37 6.85 -2.17 -13.55
C SER A 37 6.40 -1.93 -15.00
N THR A 38 5.34 -1.14 -15.20
CA THR A 38 4.88 -0.74 -16.54
C THR A 38 5.94 0.07 -17.27
N THR A 39 6.58 1.03 -16.58
CA THR A 39 7.67 1.83 -17.17
C THR A 39 8.89 0.97 -17.51
N ALA A 40 9.24 0.02 -16.64
CA ALA A 40 10.32 -0.93 -16.89
C ALA A 40 10.01 -1.81 -18.11
N SER A 41 8.79 -2.34 -18.21
CA SER A 41 8.36 -3.15 -19.35
C SER A 41 8.42 -2.36 -20.66
N GLN A 42 7.98 -1.10 -20.66
CA GLN A 42 8.01 -0.24 -21.84
C GLN A 42 9.43 0.16 -22.28
N ARG A 43 10.34 0.43 -21.33
CA ARG A 43 11.70 0.91 -21.64
C ARG A 43 12.72 -0.19 -21.84
N LEU A 44 12.66 -1.25 -21.04
CA LEU A 44 13.64 -2.34 -21.01
C LEU A 44 13.11 -3.61 -21.70
N GLY A 45 11.80 -3.72 -21.94
CA GLY A 45 11.21 -4.95 -22.49
C GLY A 45 11.36 -6.16 -21.56
N LYS A 46 11.51 -5.91 -20.25
CA LYS A 46 11.74 -6.93 -19.21
C LYS A 46 10.73 -6.82 -18.08
N ASP A 47 10.52 -7.96 -17.41
CA ASP A 47 9.61 -8.04 -16.27
C ASP A 47 10.34 -7.59 -15.01
N ALA A 48 9.91 -6.46 -14.42
CA ALA A 48 10.34 -6.04 -13.09
C ALA A 48 9.50 -6.78 -12.03
N VAL A 49 10.18 -7.55 -11.18
CA VAL A 49 9.54 -8.31 -10.09
C VAL A 49 9.95 -7.72 -8.76
N LEU A 50 8.98 -7.33 -7.94
CA LEU A 50 9.19 -6.96 -6.55
C LEU A 50 9.10 -8.20 -5.66
N VAL A 51 10.17 -8.50 -4.91
CA VAL A 51 10.26 -9.69 -4.05
C VAL A 51 9.87 -9.32 -2.62
N ARG A 52 8.70 -9.75 -2.14
CA ARG A 52 8.19 -9.42 -0.80
C ARG A 52 8.12 -10.63 0.12
N THR A 53 7.73 -11.78 -0.40
CA THR A 53 7.56 -13.00 0.39
C THR A 53 8.61 -14.07 0.05
N ASP A 54 8.66 -15.13 0.85
CA ASP A 54 9.56 -16.24 0.58
C ASP A 54 9.10 -17.05 -0.65
N GLU A 55 7.80 -17.05 -0.96
CA GLU A 55 7.26 -17.57 -2.21
C GLU A 55 7.80 -16.79 -3.42
N ASP A 56 7.85 -15.45 -3.34
CA ASP A 56 8.42 -14.62 -4.40
C ASP A 56 9.91 -14.92 -4.60
N ARG A 57 10.66 -15.11 -3.50
CA ARG A 57 12.09 -15.49 -3.57
C ARG A 57 12.26 -16.83 -4.28
N ASN A 58 11.43 -17.82 -3.95
CA ASN A 58 11.47 -19.13 -4.58
C ASN A 58 11.09 -19.06 -6.07
N ALA A 59 10.10 -18.24 -6.43
CA ALA A 59 9.71 -18.01 -7.81
C ALA A 59 10.83 -17.37 -8.63
N VAL A 60 11.51 -16.35 -8.07
CA VAL A 60 12.68 -15.71 -8.69
C VAL A 60 13.84 -16.68 -8.84
N ALA A 61 14.13 -17.50 -7.83
CA ALA A 61 15.18 -18.51 -7.89
C ALA A 61 14.89 -19.55 -8.99
N LYS A 62 13.65 -20.04 -9.07
CA LYS A 62 13.21 -20.97 -10.12
C LYS A 62 13.37 -20.36 -11.51
N ARG A 63 12.90 -19.12 -11.72
CA ARG A 63 13.03 -18.43 -13.01
C ARG A 63 14.49 -18.17 -13.39
N THR A 64 15.33 -17.85 -12.42
CA THR A 64 16.78 -17.72 -12.64
C THR A 64 17.39 -19.05 -13.09
N GLN A 65 17.05 -20.17 -12.44
CA GLN A 65 17.52 -21.50 -12.81
C GLN A 65 17.07 -21.90 -14.23
N GLU A 66 15.82 -21.61 -14.59
CA GLU A 66 15.27 -21.83 -15.93
C GLU A 66 16.04 -21.05 -17.00
N LEU A 67 16.34 -19.77 -16.76
CA LEU A 67 17.12 -18.94 -17.68
C LEU A 67 18.57 -19.42 -17.82
N LEU A 68 19.18 -19.92 -16.74
CA LEU A 68 20.54 -20.47 -16.74
C LEU A 68 20.64 -21.88 -17.35
N SER A 69 19.52 -22.57 -17.55
CA SER A 69 19.50 -23.93 -18.13
C SER A 69 19.78 -23.97 -19.64
N ARG A 70 19.79 -22.81 -20.30
CA ARG A 70 20.06 -22.63 -21.72
C ARG A 70 21.24 -21.68 -21.93
N PRO A 71 21.87 -21.68 -23.11
CA PRO A 71 22.93 -20.71 -23.42
C PRO A 71 22.45 -19.28 -23.17
N LEU A 72 23.22 -18.52 -22.39
CA LEU A 72 22.89 -17.18 -21.92
C LEU A 72 22.93 -16.17 -23.08
N GLY A 73 21.76 -15.66 -23.48
CA GLY A 73 21.66 -14.47 -24.32
C GLY A 73 21.83 -13.19 -23.53
N MET A 74 22.12 -12.08 -24.22
CA MET A 74 22.22 -10.74 -23.61
C MET A 74 20.94 -10.37 -22.84
N ASP A 75 19.78 -10.63 -23.43
CA ASP A 75 18.47 -10.39 -22.83
C ASP A 75 18.24 -11.17 -21.52
N ASP A 76 18.75 -12.40 -21.46
CA ASP A 76 18.61 -13.28 -20.30
C ASP A 76 19.51 -12.83 -19.17
N ALA A 77 20.72 -12.38 -19.51
CA ALA A 77 21.65 -11.80 -18.55
C ALA A 77 21.06 -10.55 -17.88
N ILE A 78 20.42 -9.66 -18.65
CA ILE A 78 19.73 -8.47 -18.12
C ILE A 78 18.57 -8.90 -17.21
N GLN A 79 17.74 -9.86 -17.63
CA GLN A 79 16.63 -10.34 -16.81
C GLN A 79 17.12 -10.94 -15.49
N ILE A 80 18.19 -11.74 -15.51
CA ILE A 80 18.78 -12.32 -14.28
C ILE A 80 19.34 -11.22 -13.38
N ALA A 81 19.98 -10.20 -13.95
CA ALA A 81 20.51 -9.06 -13.19
C ALA A 81 19.38 -8.29 -12.49
N LEU A 82 18.30 -7.96 -13.21
CA LEU A 82 17.13 -7.27 -12.64
C LEU A 82 16.46 -8.09 -11.52
N LEU A 83 16.37 -9.41 -11.69
CA LEU A 83 15.76 -10.32 -10.70
C LEU A 83 16.61 -10.46 -9.42
N ASN A 84 17.94 -10.44 -9.52
CA ASN A 84 18.84 -10.71 -8.39
C ASN A 84 19.50 -9.46 -7.78
N ASN A 85 19.30 -8.27 -8.34
CA ASN A 85 19.89 -7.04 -7.82
C ASN A 85 19.21 -6.59 -6.52
N ARG A 86 19.92 -6.73 -5.39
CA ARG A 86 19.40 -6.36 -4.06
C ARG A 86 19.27 -4.85 -3.85
N GLY A 87 20.13 -4.04 -4.47
CA GLY A 87 20.01 -2.57 -4.42
C GLY A 87 18.78 -2.06 -5.17
N LEU A 88 18.46 -2.71 -6.29
CA LEU A 88 17.25 -2.42 -7.05
C LEU A 88 15.98 -2.82 -6.27
N GLN A 89 15.98 -4.01 -5.64
CA GLN A 89 14.88 -4.43 -4.75
C GLN A 89 14.70 -3.50 -3.54
N ALA A 90 15.80 -2.97 -2.99
CA ALA A 90 15.74 -1.96 -1.94
C ALA A 90 15.07 -0.67 -2.45
N SER A 91 15.44 -0.20 -3.64
CA SER A 91 14.83 0.98 -4.26
C SER A 91 13.33 0.80 -4.52
N TYR A 92 12.89 -0.39 -4.93
CA TYR A 92 11.47 -0.70 -5.08
C TYR A 92 10.72 -0.76 -3.73
N SER A 93 11.41 -1.20 -2.67
CA SER A 93 10.84 -1.24 -1.33
C SER A 93 10.67 0.18 -0.76
N GLU A 94 11.64 1.06 -0.99
CA GLU A 94 11.56 2.48 -0.63
C GLU A 94 10.39 3.19 -1.31
N LEU A 95 10.09 2.84 -2.58
CA LEU A 95 8.89 3.33 -3.25
C LEU A 95 7.60 2.94 -2.51
N GLY A 96 7.52 1.69 -2.04
CA GLY A 96 6.36 1.23 -1.26
C GLY A 96 6.25 1.91 0.10
N ILE A 97 7.37 2.28 0.74
CA ILE A 97 7.38 3.08 1.97
C ILE A 97 6.87 4.50 1.68
N ALA A 98 7.36 5.13 0.60
CA ALA A 98 6.94 6.47 0.22
C ALA A 98 5.44 6.55 -0.15
N GLU A 99 4.90 5.51 -0.80
CA GLU A 99 3.45 5.38 -1.03
C GLU A 99 2.70 5.25 0.31
N ALA A 100 3.21 4.45 1.25
CA ALA A 100 2.58 4.30 2.57
C ALA A 100 2.56 5.64 3.35
N ASP A 101 3.64 6.41 3.29
CA ASP A 101 3.73 7.76 3.87
C ASP A 101 2.69 8.70 3.23
N LEU A 102 2.56 8.67 1.90
CA LEU A 102 1.54 9.45 1.17
C LEU A 102 0.12 9.06 1.57
N VAL A 103 -0.18 7.76 1.62
CA VAL A 103 -1.48 7.25 2.05
C VAL A 103 -1.75 7.67 3.48
N GLN A 104 -0.77 7.59 4.38
CA GLN A 104 -0.92 8.01 5.77
C GLN A 104 -1.17 9.51 5.90
N ALA A 105 -0.45 10.35 5.14
CA ALA A 105 -0.63 11.80 5.13
C ALA A 105 -1.98 12.24 4.54
N GLY A 106 -2.55 11.45 3.63
CA GLY A 106 -3.87 11.68 3.04
C GLY A 106 -5.05 11.22 3.90
N ARG A 107 -4.82 10.50 4.99
CA ARG A 107 -5.88 9.98 5.86
C ARG A 107 -6.32 11.01 6.89
N LEU A 108 -7.63 11.03 7.15
CA LEU A 108 -8.18 11.85 8.23
C LEU A 108 -7.53 11.46 9.57
N PRO A 109 -7.14 12.44 10.43
CA PRO A 109 -6.52 12.14 11.71
C PRO A 109 -7.43 11.26 12.57
N ASN A 110 -6.86 10.22 13.16
CA ASN A 110 -7.61 9.31 14.02
C ASN A 110 -7.97 10.01 15.34
N PRO A 111 -9.25 10.07 15.76
CA PRO A 111 -9.61 10.58 17.08
C PRO A 111 -8.98 9.75 18.21
N GLY A 112 -8.58 10.41 19.29
CA GLY A 112 -8.07 9.76 20.49
C GLY A 112 -9.19 9.55 21.51
N PHE A 113 -9.29 8.33 22.05
CA PHE A 113 -10.16 7.99 23.16
C PHE A 113 -9.32 7.56 24.35
N THR A 114 -9.54 8.18 25.51
CA THR A 114 -8.81 7.86 26.74
C THR A 114 -9.79 7.61 27.87
N PHE A 115 -9.64 6.46 28.53
CA PHE A 115 -10.43 6.08 29.69
C PHE A 115 -9.50 5.98 30.88
N SER A 116 -9.77 6.74 31.94
CA SER A 116 -9.00 6.67 33.18
C SER A 116 -9.91 6.33 34.34
N ARG A 117 -9.36 5.57 35.27
CA ARG A 117 -9.98 5.27 36.56
C ARG A 117 -8.92 5.46 37.64
N THR A 118 -9.14 6.41 38.53
CA THR A 118 -8.20 6.75 39.59
C THR A 118 -8.91 6.65 40.93
N HIS A 119 -8.24 6.06 41.91
CA HIS A 119 -8.72 5.97 43.29
C HIS A 119 -7.81 6.84 44.16
N GLY A 120 -8.40 7.68 45.00
CA GLY A 120 -7.67 8.56 45.92
C GLY A 120 -8.40 8.67 47.25
N GLY A 121 -7.82 8.13 48.33
CA GLY A 121 -8.50 8.05 49.61
C GLY A 121 -9.80 7.26 49.52
N ASN A 122 -10.94 7.90 49.80
CA ASN A 122 -12.27 7.31 49.67
C ASN A 122 -13.01 7.75 48.39
N ASP A 123 -12.31 8.35 47.43
CA ASP A 123 -12.89 8.87 46.19
C ASP A 123 -12.50 8.03 44.96
N LEU A 124 -13.45 7.89 44.04
CA LEU A 124 -13.34 7.16 42.78
C LEU A 124 -13.62 8.13 41.63
N SER A 125 -12.57 8.47 40.89
CA SER A 125 -12.69 9.25 39.65
C SER A 125 -12.66 8.34 38.43
N ILE A 126 -13.64 8.51 37.54
CA ILE A 126 -13.71 7.84 36.23
C ILE A 126 -13.79 8.94 35.18
N SER A 127 -12.81 9.03 34.29
CA SER A 127 -12.81 9.99 33.19
C SER A 127 -12.82 9.29 31.83
N ARG A 128 -13.54 9.90 30.87
CA ARG A 128 -13.60 9.47 29.48
C ARG A 128 -13.37 10.69 28.61
N THR A 129 -12.24 10.72 27.91
CA THR A 129 -11.80 11.87 27.14
C THR A 129 -11.80 11.52 25.66
N PHE A 130 -12.37 12.41 24.86
CA PHE A 130 -12.33 12.37 23.41
C PHE A 130 -11.47 13.54 22.92
N THR A 131 -10.52 13.26 22.03
CA THR A 131 -9.56 14.25 21.53
C THR A 131 -9.53 14.25 20.01
N LEU A 132 -9.47 15.44 19.43
CA LEU A 132 -9.37 15.67 18.00
C LEU A 132 -8.18 16.57 17.68
N GLY A 133 -7.35 16.15 16.72
CA GLY A 133 -6.25 16.95 16.20
C GLY A 133 -6.73 17.98 15.18
N LEU A 134 -7.28 19.12 15.63
CA LEU A 134 -7.81 20.18 14.74
C LEU A 134 -6.75 20.71 13.77
N LEU A 135 -5.54 20.96 14.27
CA LEU A 135 -4.44 21.45 13.43
C LEU A 135 -4.10 20.45 12.34
N ASN A 136 -3.95 19.16 12.68
CA ASN A 136 -3.67 18.10 11.70
C ASN A 136 -4.77 18.01 10.63
N MET A 137 -6.04 18.23 11.00
CA MET A 137 -7.15 18.24 10.05
C MET A 137 -7.07 19.43 9.11
N LEU A 138 -6.72 20.62 9.63
CA LEU A 138 -6.56 21.84 8.84
C LEU A 138 -5.35 21.77 7.89
N THR A 139 -4.25 21.14 8.33
CA THR A 139 -3.01 21.01 7.55
C THR A 139 -2.98 19.77 6.67
N LEU A 140 -3.99 18.91 6.71
CA LEU A 140 -4.09 17.69 5.91
C LEU A 140 -3.81 17.90 4.41
N PRO A 141 -4.41 18.88 3.70
CA PRO A 141 -4.12 19.06 2.27
C PRO A 141 -2.66 19.47 2.01
N LEU A 142 -1.99 20.09 2.99
CA LEU A 142 -0.57 20.45 2.87
C LEU A 142 0.32 19.22 3.07
N SER A 143 0.04 18.39 4.09
CA SER A 143 0.79 17.15 4.30
C SER A 143 0.68 16.20 3.11
N THR A 144 -0.52 16.03 2.55
CA THR A 144 -0.71 15.20 1.35
C THR A 144 0.11 15.69 0.17
N ARG A 145 0.17 17.01 -0.07
CA ARG A 145 0.96 17.59 -1.17
C ARG A 145 2.46 17.39 -1.00
N ILE A 146 2.96 17.48 0.24
CA ILE A 146 4.38 17.25 0.54
C ILE A 146 4.74 15.80 0.26
N GLU A 147 3.98 14.85 0.79
CA GLU A 147 4.26 13.42 0.55
C GLU A 147 4.04 13.01 -0.90
N SER A 148 3.12 13.67 -1.63
CA SER A 148 2.94 13.41 -3.06
C SER A 148 4.21 13.72 -3.86
N ARG A 149 4.86 14.85 -3.57
CA ARG A 149 6.13 15.22 -4.21
C ARG A 149 7.28 14.29 -3.81
N ARG A 150 7.31 13.87 -2.54
CA ARG A 150 8.31 12.92 -2.04
C ARG A 150 8.17 11.57 -2.73
N PHE A 151 6.94 11.09 -2.89
CA PHE A 151 6.64 9.87 -3.62
C PHE A 151 7.03 9.97 -5.11
N GLU A 152 6.73 11.08 -5.78
CA GLU A 152 7.18 11.33 -7.16
C GLU A 152 8.72 11.29 -7.27
N GLN A 153 9.43 11.88 -6.32
CA GLN A 153 10.89 11.84 -6.27
C GLN A 153 11.41 10.41 -6.10
N THR A 154 10.88 9.65 -5.15
CA THR A 154 11.28 8.24 -4.92
C THR A 154 10.99 7.38 -6.15
N ARG A 155 9.87 7.64 -6.85
CA ARG A 155 9.55 6.97 -8.12
C ARG A 155 10.61 7.25 -9.18
N LEU A 156 11.06 8.49 -9.33
CA LEU A 156 12.11 8.84 -10.28
C LEU A 156 13.44 8.17 -9.92
N LEU A 157 13.80 8.12 -8.64
CA LEU A 157 15.01 7.43 -8.18
C LEU A 157 14.93 5.92 -8.43
N ALA A 158 13.77 5.30 -8.18
CA ALA A 158 13.56 3.88 -8.47
C ALA A 158 13.64 3.57 -9.97
N ALA A 159 13.18 4.51 -10.83
CA ALA A 159 13.31 4.39 -12.28
C ALA A 159 14.76 4.61 -12.76
N ASP A 160 15.49 5.55 -12.16
CA ASP A 160 16.91 5.81 -12.44
C ASP A 160 17.79 4.60 -12.08
N ALA A 161 17.50 3.94 -10.97
CA ALA A 161 18.20 2.72 -10.55
C ALA A 161 18.05 1.52 -11.51
N MET A 162 17.11 1.59 -12.47
CA MET A 162 16.94 0.56 -13.50
C MET A 162 17.79 0.79 -14.76
N LEU A 163 18.28 2.02 -14.98
CA LEU A 163 19.04 2.43 -16.16
C LEU A 163 20.54 2.16 -15.97
#